data_AF-A0A3L7WWU5-F1
#
_entry.id   AF-A0A3L7WWU5-F1
#
_cell.length_a   1.000
_cell.length_b   1.000
_cell.length_c   1.000
_cell.angle_alpha   90.00
_cell.angle_beta   90.00
_cell.angle_gamma   90.00
#
_symmetry.space_group_name_H-M   'P 1'
#
loop_
_entity.id
_entity.type
_entity.pdbx_description
1 polymer ?
#
loop_
_entity_poly.entity_id
_entity_poly.type
_entity_poly.pdbx_seq_one_letter_code
_entity_poly.pdbx_strand_id
1 'polypeptide(L)'
;MVRKDHDSVLQEEVSAANFAARLSEIEALMATQGRPYQHALVLAMIRRDRPIVRFLKERAGYACQFEGCTASIPTRGGTTYVEVAHLDPVSKGGGAVALNLVVLCPNHHKMVDLGTLQIDVSDGSKVEGTLNEQPFRIFR
;
A
#
# COMPACT_ATOMS: atom_id res chain seq x y z
N MET A 1 -9.87 -7.83 -32.70
CA MET A 1 -11.14 -7.39 -32.08
C MET A 1 -10.78 -6.29 -31.10
N VAL A 2 -11.41 -5.14 -31.29
CA VAL A 2 -11.03 -3.78 -30.87
C VAL A 2 -10.59 -3.68 -29.40
N ARG A 3 -9.37 -3.16 -29.20
CA ARG A 3 -8.88 -2.58 -27.95
C ARG A 3 -9.83 -1.44 -27.58
N LYS A 4 -10.53 -1.54 -26.45
CA LYS A 4 -11.27 -0.42 -25.86
C LYS A 4 -10.47 0.11 -24.68
N ASP A 5 -9.74 1.17 -24.94
CA ASP A 5 -9.77 2.43 -24.20
C ASP A 5 -9.90 2.31 -22.68
N HIS A 6 -8.77 2.30 -21.99
CA HIS A 6 -8.72 2.64 -20.56
C HIS A 6 -7.64 3.68 -20.21
N ASP A 7 -7.10 4.39 -21.21
CA ASP A 7 -5.94 5.28 -21.04
C ASP A 7 -6.18 6.69 -21.62
N SER A 8 -7.35 7.28 -21.36
CA SER A 8 -7.70 8.64 -21.83
C SER A 8 -7.90 9.67 -20.71
N VAL A 9 -7.43 9.37 -19.49
CA VAL A 9 -7.46 10.34 -18.39
C VAL A 9 -6.06 10.85 -18.12
N LEU A 10 -5.80 12.05 -18.65
CA LEU A 10 -4.81 13.06 -18.23
C LEU A 10 -3.36 12.89 -18.68
N GLN A 11 -3.01 13.54 -19.79
CA GLN A 11 -1.76 14.31 -19.89
C GLN A 11 -1.99 15.59 -20.70
N GLU A 12 -2.80 16.51 -20.18
CA GLU A 12 -2.59 17.92 -20.49
C GLU A 12 -1.40 18.37 -19.65
N GLU A 13 -0.31 18.80 -20.27
CA GLU A 13 0.84 19.38 -19.57
C GLU A 13 0.38 20.59 -18.74
N VAL A 14 0.36 20.44 -17.42
CA VAL A 14 -0.02 21.53 -16.52
C VAL A 14 1.14 22.52 -16.46
N SER A 15 1.06 23.61 -17.24
CA SER A 15 1.98 24.74 -17.06
C SER A 15 1.82 25.33 -15.65
N ALA A 16 2.88 25.92 -15.09
CA ALA A 16 2.82 26.52 -13.77
C ALA A 16 1.72 27.60 -13.64
N ALA A 17 1.43 28.31 -14.73
CA ALA A 17 0.34 29.28 -14.81
C ALA A 17 -1.04 28.62 -14.75
N ASN A 18 -1.22 27.47 -15.43
CA ASN A 18 -2.46 26.71 -15.40
C ASN A 18 -2.71 26.06 -14.03
N PHE A 19 -1.65 25.65 -13.31
CA PHE A 19 -1.77 25.13 -11.95
C PHE A 19 -2.26 26.19 -10.97
N ALA A 20 -1.64 27.38 -10.97
CA ALA A 20 -1.98 28.45 -10.05
C ALA A 20 -3.43 28.93 -10.22
N ALA A 21 -3.87 29.13 -11.46
CA ALA A 21 -5.24 29.53 -11.77
C ALA A 21 -6.26 28.50 -11.28
N ARG A 22 -5.99 27.21 -11.54
CA ARG A 22 -6.86 26.10 -11.11
C ARG A 22 -6.87 25.93 -9.59
N LEU A 23 -5.75 26.16 -8.92
CA LEU A 23 -5.67 26.12 -7.45
C LEU A 23 -6.53 27.21 -6.83
N SER A 24 -6.44 28.45 -7.32
CA SER A 24 -7.26 29.56 -6.81
C SER A 24 -8.76 29.32 -7.00
N GLU A 25 -9.16 28.71 -8.12
CA GLU A 25 -10.56 28.32 -8.33
C GLU A 25 -11.03 27.26 -7.30
N ILE A 26 -10.21 26.24 -7.04
CA ILE A 26 -10.50 25.20 -6.04
C ILE A 26 -10.58 25.79 -4.63
N GLU A 27 -9.67 26.69 -4.26
CA GLU A 27 -9.68 27.36 -2.95
C GLU A 27 -10.95 28.21 -2.75
N ALA A 28 -11.39 28.93 -3.78
CA ALA A 28 -12.64 29.68 -3.74
C ALA A 28 -13.86 28.76 -3.56
N LEU A 29 -13.88 27.60 -4.23
CA LEU A 29 -14.92 26.59 -4.04
C LEU A 29 -14.90 26.03 -2.60
N MET A 30 -13.74 25.67 -2.08
CA MET A 30 -13.59 25.16 -0.71
C MET A 30 -14.01 26.19 0.34
N ALA A 31 -13.77 27.48 0.11
CA ALA A 31 -14.17 28.57 1.00
C ALA A 31 -15.70 28.70 1.16
N THR A 32 -16.48 28.21 0.18
CA THR A 32 -17.94 28.20 0.26
C THR A 32 -18.51 26.97 0.98
N GLN A 33 -17.70 25.95 1.25
CA GLN A 33 -18.13 24.78 1.99
C GLN A 33 -18.03 25.04 3.50
N GLY A 34 -19.14 24.85 4.21
CA GLY A 34 -19.14 24.90 5.66
C GLY A 34 -18.19 23.87 6.27
N ARG A 35 -17.66 24.17 7.45
CA ARG A 35 -16.81 23.25 8.24
C ARG A 35 -17.43 21.84 8.28
N PRO A 36 -16.69 20.78 7.89
CA PRO A 36 -17.22 19.43 7.90
C PRO A 36 -17.60 19.04 9.33
N TYR A 37 -18.83 18.57 9.51
CA TYR A 37 -19.30 18.02 10.77
C TYR A 37 -18.78 16.59 10.90
N GLN A 38 -17.94 16.32 11.89
CA GLN A 38 -17.36 15.00 12.12
C GLN A 38 -18.11 14.29 13.25
N HIS A 39 -18.73 13.15 12.96
CA HIS A 39 -19.14 12.18 13.98
C HIS A 39 -17.99 11.18 14.21
N ALA A 40 -17.47 11.09 15.43
CA ALA A 40 -16.47 10.09 15.79
C ALA A 40 -17.16 8.81 16.28
N LEU A 41 -17.20 7.78 15.43
CA LEU A 41 -17.56 6.43 15.86
C LEU A 41 -16.26 5.70 16.29
N VAL A 42 -16.17 5.31 17.56
CA VAL A 42 -15.01 4.55 18.07
C VAL A 42 -15.37 3.06 18.11
N LEU A 43 -14.87 2.32 17.11
CA LEU A 43 -14.93 0.86 17.08
C LEU A 43 -13.61 0.29 17.59
N ALA A 44 -13.63 -0.43 18.71
CA ALA A 44 -12.45 -1.11 19.24
C ALA A 44 -12.36 -2.54 18.68
N MET A 45 -11.39 -2.79 17.79
CA MET A 45 -11.09 -4.13 17.28
C MET A 45 -9.92 -4.74 18.04
N ILE A 46 -10.14 -5.88 18.71
CA ILE A 46 -9.06 -6.62 19.38
C ILE A 46 -8.26 -7.39 18.32
N ARG A 47 -7.06 -6.90 18.00
CA ARG A 47 -6.13 -7.57 17.09
C ARG A 47 -5.23 -8.56 17.83
N ARG A 48 -5.36 -9.86 17.54
CA ARG A 48 -4.58 -10.95 18.16
C ARG A 48 -3.25 -11.26 17.43
N ASP A 49 -3.04 -10.67 16.27
CA ASP A 49 -1.88 -10.85 15.39
C ASP A 49 -0.63 -10.04 15.80
N ARG A 50 -0.74 -9.17 16.81
CA ARG A 50 0.37 -8.29 17.25
C ARG A 50 1.70 -9.03 17.50
N PRO A 51 1.73 -10.22 18.13
CA PRO A 51 2.99 -10.93 18.35
C PRO A 51 3.67 -11.36 17.05
N ILE A 52 2.93 -11.96 16.12
CA ILE A 52 3.49 -12.43 14.84
C ILE A 52 3.90 -11.26 13.94
N VAL A 53 3.11 -10.18 13.92
CA VAL A 53 3.44 -8.95 13.18
C VAL A 53 4.76 -8.36 13.67
N ARG A 54 4.96 -8.28 14.99
CA ARG A 54 6.22 -7.77 15.57
C ARG A 54 7.40 -8.65 15.18
N PHE A 55 7.27 -9.96 15.37
CA PHE A 55 8.32 -10.93 15.04
C PHE A 55 8.74 -10.84 13.58
N LEU A 56 7.78 -10.73 12.64
CA LEU A 56 8.09 -10.61 11.22
C LEU A 56 8.84 -9.31 10.90
N LYS A 57 8.44 -8.17 11.49
CA LYS A 57 9.15 -6.90 11.31
C LYS A 57 10.60 -6.96 11.81
N GLU A 58 10.81 -7.59 12.97
CA GLU A 58 12.14 -7.80 13.54
C GLU A 58 13.00 -8.70 12.64
N ARG A 59 12.44 -9.83 12.18
CA ARG A 59 13.12 -10.75 11.24
C ARG A 59 13.50 -10.07 9.93
N ALA A 60 12.63 -9.21 9.40
CA ALA A 60 12.89 -8.44 8.19
C ALA A 60 13.83 -7.23 8.43
N GLY A 61 14.34 -7.03 9.65
CA GLY A 61 15.20 -5.89 9.97
C GLY A 61 14.51 -4.53 9.75
N TYR A 62 13.18 -4.49 9.86
CA TYR A 62 12.36 -3.33 9.51
C TYR A 62 12.55 -2.85 8.06
N ALA A 63 12.88 -3.75 7.13
CA ALA A 63 13.03 -3.45 5.71
C ALA A 63 11.90 -4.07 4.87
N CYS A 64 11.65 -3.46 3.71
CA CYS A 64 10.75 -4.03 2.70
C CYS A 64 11.36 -5.31 2.13
N GLN A 65 10.57 -6.38 2.06
CA GLN A 65 11.00 -7.67 1.53
C GLN A 65 10.94 -7.78 0.00
N PHE A 66 10.36 -6.78 -0.67
CA PHE A 66 10.29 -6.71 -2.13
C PHE A 66 11.69 -6.55 -2.73
N GLU A 67 12.03 -7.38 -3.73
CA GLU A 67 13.35 -7.39 -4.37
C GLU A 67 13.70 -6.00 -4.92
N GLY A 68 14.90 -5.53 -4.58
CA GLY A 68 15.41 -4.23 -5.02
C GLY A 68 14.80 -3.01 -4.32
N CYS A 69 13.87 -3.18 -3.37
CA CYS A 69 13.27 -2.04 -2.68
C CYS A 69 14.24 -1.43 -1.64
N THR A 70 14.51 -0.13 -1.80
CA THR A 70 15.36 0.67 -0.88
C THR A 70 14.57 1.72 -0.11
N ALA A 71 13.24 1.73 -0.22
CA ALA A 71 12.39 2.71 0.44
C ALA A 71 12.52 2.60 1.97
N SER A 72 12.77 3.74 2.61
CA SER A 72 12.96 3.82 4.06
C SER A 72 12.29 5.07 4.61
N ILE A 73 11.48 4.88 5.65
CA ILE A 73 10.82 5.94 6.40
C ILE A 73 11.33 5.83 7.84
N PRO A 74 12.31 6.64 8.25
CA PRO A 74 12.85 6.57 9.61
C PRO A 74 11.79 7.00 10.62
N THR A 75 11.70 6.25 11.71
CA THR A 75 10.86 6.59 12.86
C THR A 75 11.69 7.31 13.92
N ARG A 76 11.02 8.05 14.81
CA ARG A 76 11.66 8.65 15.99
C ARG A 76 12.37 7.63 16.89
N GLY A 77 11.96 6.36 16.83
CA GLY A 77 12.54 5.26 17.60
C GLY A 77 13.82 4.66 16.99
N GLY A 78 14.33 5.20 15.88
CA GLY A 78 15.57 4.73 15.25
C GLY A 78 15.40 3.51 14.34
N THR A 79 14.16 3.01 14.15
CA THR A 79 13.83 1.95 13.18
C THR A 79 13.14 2.53 11.95
N THR A 80 13.04 1.72 10.90
CA THR A 80 12.29 2.07 9.68
C THR A 80 10.82 1.64 9.80
N TYR A 81 9.90 2.47 9.32
CA TYR A 81 8.48 2.15 9.27
C TYR A 81 8.19 1.18 8.13
N VAL A 82 7.59 0.04 8.49
CA VAL A 82 7.11 -1.02 7.58
C VAL A 82 5.77 -1.55 8.05
N GLU A 83 5.02 -2.11 7.11
CA GLU A 83 3.67 -2.65 7.28
C GLU A 83 3.68 -4.15 6.98
N VAL A 84 2.76 -4.90 7.59
CA VAL A 84 2.59 -6.33 7.30
C VAL A 84 1.34 -6.51 6.46
N ALA A 85 1.51 -6.98 5.23
CA ALA A 85 0.42 -7.28 4.31
C ALA A 85 0.06 -8.77 4.36
N HIS A 86 -1.21 -9.07 4.11
CA HIS A 86 -1.65 -10.43 3.83
C HIS A 86 -1.54 -10.69 2.32
N LEU A 87 -0.99 -11.84 1.92
CA LEU A 87 -0.97 -12.25 0.52
C LEU A 87 -2.34 -12.74 0.06
N ASP A 88 -3.00 -13.55 0.89
CA ASP A 88 -4.41 -13.87 0.79
C ASP A 88 -5.19 -12.95 1.75
N PRO A 89 -6.05 -12.06 1.22
CA PRO A 89 -6.80 -11.12 2.03
C PRO A 89 -7.65 -11.78 3.11
N VAL A 90 -7.78 -11.12 4.26
CA VAL A 90 -8.65 -11.56 5.37
C VAL A 90 -10.10 -11.73 4.91
N SER A 91 -10.57 -10.89 3.98
CA SER A 91 -11.92 -10.99 3.39
C SER A 91 -12.18 -12.28 2.62
N LYS A 92 -11.13 -12.97 2.16
CA LYS A 92 -11.19 -14.28 1.49
C LYS A 92 -10.88 -15.45 2.42
N GLY A 93 -10.69 -15.19 3.72
CA GLY A 93 -10.37 -16.20 4.74
C GLY A 93 -8.87 -16.33 5.04
N GLY A 94 -8.02 -15.48 4.48
CA GLY A 94 -6.58 -15.48 4.74
C GLY A 94 -6.25 -15.23 6.21
N GLY A 95 -5.60 -16.20 6.85
CA GLY A 95 -5.22 -16.13 8.27
C GLY A 95 -3.92 -15.36 8.50
N ALA A 96 -3.73 -14.88 9.74
CA ALA A 96 -2.48 -14.26 10.19
C ALA A 96 -1.42 -15.32 10.54
N VAL A 97 -0.99 -16.09 9.54
CA VAL A 97 0.08 -17.10 9.63
C VAL A 97 1.32 -16.63 8.88
N ALA A 98 2.52 -17.03 9.31
CA ALA A 98 3.77 -16.51 8.75
C ALA A 98 3.87 -16.69 7.22
N LEU A 99 3.35 -17.79 6.67
CA LEU A 99 3.32 -18.07 5.24
C LEU A 99 2.34 -17.19 4.44
N ASN A 100 1.43 -16.48 5.10
CA ASN A 100 0.48 -15.57 4.47
C ASN A 100 0.86 -14.09 4.67
N LEU A 101 1.91 -13.81 5.45
CA LEU A 101 2.28 -12.45 5.84
C LEU A 101 3.62 -12.07 5.21
N VAL A 102 3.71 -10.82 4.75
CA VAL A 102 4.95 -10.23 4.20
C VAL A 102 5.15 -8.82 4.75
N VAL A 103 6.41 -8.44 4.98
CA VAL A 103 6.80 -7.12 5.49
C VAL A 103 7.16 -6.21 4.32
N LEU A 104 6.43 -5.10 4.18
CA LEU A 104 6.52 -4.19 3.03
C LEU A 104 6.67 -2.73 3.48
N CYS A 105 7.25 -1.89 2.62
CA CYS A 105 7.10 -0.45 2.77
C CYS A 105 5.65 -0.01 2.45
N PRO A 106 5.21 1.19 2.85
CA PRO A 106 3.83 1.62 2.63
C PRO A 106 3.42 1.63 1.15
N ASN A 107 4.36 1.93 0.25
CA ASN A 107 4.12 1.93 -1.19
C ASN A 107 3.79 0.52 -1.70
N HIS A 108 4.65 -0.46 -1.44
CA HIS A 108 4.41 -1.85 -1.86
C HIS A 108 3.24 -2.48 -1.12
N HIS A 109 3.00 -2.12 0.15
CA HIS A 109 1.80 -2.53 0.87
C HIS A 109 0.54 -2.09 0.13
N LYS A 110 0.49 -0.83 -0.33
CA LYS A 110 -0.66 -0.34 -1.10
C LYS A 110 -0.75 -0.93 -2.50
N MET A 111 0.38 -1.22 -3.15
CA MET A 111 0.37 -1.95 -4.41
C MET A 111 -0.25 -3.35 -4.23
N VAL A 112 0.07 -4.05 -3.16
CA VAL A 112 -0.52 -5.36 -2.84
C VAL A 112 -2.00 -5.24 -2.47
N ASP A 113 -2.39 -4.25 -1.66
CA ASP A 113 -3.79 -4.05 -1.23
C ASP A 113 -4.72 -3.70 -2.40
N LEU A 114 -4.26 -2.84 -3.31
CA LEU A 114 -5.10 -2.20 -4.35
C LEU A 114 -4.86 -2.79 -5.73
N GLY A 115 -3.72 -3.42 -5.95
CA GLY A 115 -3.32 -3.98 -7.24
C GLY A 115 -3.91 -5.35 -7.51
N THR A 116 -3.63 -5.84 -8.72
CA THR A 116 -3.96 -7.21 -9.11
C THR A 116 -2.76 -8.09 -8.79
N LEU A 117 -2.83 -8.78 -7.65
CA LEU A 117 -1.81 -9.74 -7.20
C LEU A 117 -2.14 -11.15 -7.69
N GLN A 118 -1.23 -11.74 -8.44
CA GLN A 118 -1.21 -13.16 -8.77
C GLN A 118 0.07 -13.77 -8.24
N ILE A 119 -0.05 -14.86 -7.48
CA ILE A 119 1.08 -15.58 -6.88
C ILE A 119 1.28 -16.87 -7.65
N ASP A 120 2.47 -17.05 -8.21
CA ASP A 120 2.86 -18.26 -8.95
C ASP A 120 3.68 -19.20 -8.06
N VAL A 121 4.52 -18.64 -7.17
CA VAL A 121 5.34 -19.40 -6.20
C VAL A 121 5.21 -18.77 -4.82
N SER A 122 4.99 -19.59 -3.79
CA SER A 122 5.03 -19.16 -2.39
C SER A 122 5.54 -20.31 -1.53
N ASP A 123 6.72 -20.12 -0.94
CA ASP A 123 7.34 -21.06 -0.01
C ASP A 123 7.86 -20.32 1.24
N GLY A 124 8.60 -21.03 2.11
CA GLY A 124 9.13 -20.47 3.34
C GLY A 124 10.23 -19.41 3.15
N SER A 125 10.80 -19.31 1.95
CA SER A 125 11.94 -18.45 1.61
C SER A 125 11.58 -17.31 0.66
N LYS A 126 10.58 -17.50 -0.21
CA LYS A 126 10.22 -16.50 -1.23
C LYS A 126 8.76 -16.55 -1.65
N VAL A 127 8.35 -15.45 -2.27
CA VAL A 127 7.07 -15.32 -2.99
C VAL A 127 7.35 -14.66 -4.33
N GLU A 128 6.87 -15.26 -5.41
CA GLU A 128 7.03 -14.76 -6.77
C GLU A 128 5.69 -14.80 -7.50
N GLY A 129 5.52 -13.90 -8.45
CA GLY A 129 4.35 -13.86 -9.30
C GLY A 129 4.27 -12.57 -10.09
N THR A 130 3.05 -12.09 -10.34
CA THR A 130 2.80 -10.81 -11.00
C THR A 130 1.96 -9.88 -10.14
N LEU A 131 2.33 -8.60 -10.14
CA LEU A 131 1.62 -7.53 -9.46
C LEU A 131 1.38 -6.41 -10.47
N ASN A 132 0.12 -6.17 -10.82
CA ASN A 132 -0.25 -5.27 -11.92
C ASN A 132 0.49 -5.63 -13.22
N GLU A 133 0.47 -6.91 -13.58
CA GLU A 133 1.13 -7.47 -14.77
C GLU A 133 2.68 -7.40 -14.76
N GLN A 134 3.30 -6.83 -13.72
CA GLN A 134 4.75 -6.79 -13.57
C GLN A 134 5.25 -7.95 -12.72
N PRO A 135 6.31 -8.66 -13.12
CA PRO A 135 6.88 -9.72 -12.31
C PRO A 135 7.44 -9.15 -11.01
N PHE A 136 7.26 -9.89 -9.91
CA PHE A 136 7.83 -9.52 -8.63
C PHE A 136 8.44 -10.71 -7.90
N ARG A 137 9.30 -10.39 -6.94
CA ARG A 137 9.84 -11.32 -5.96
C ARG A 137 9.89 -10.67 -4.58
N ILE A 138 9.53 -11.43 -3.55
CA ILE A 138 9.62 -11.07 -2.14
C ILE A 138 10.45 -12.14 -1.42
N PHE A 139 11.42 -11.73 -0.58
CA PHE A 139 12.28 -12.64 0.21
C PHE A 139 11.85 -12.69 1.69
N ARG A 140 11.81 -13.89 2.30
CA ARG A 140 11.24 -14.14 3.64
C ARG A 140 12.24 -14.47 4.75
#